data_AF-A0A7C5M6T7-F1
#
_entry.id   AF-A0A7C5M6T7-F1
#
_cell.length_a   1.000
_cell.length_b   1.000
_cell.length_c   1.000
_cell.angle_alpha   90.00
_cell.angle_beta   90.00
_cell.angle_gamma   90.00
#
_symmetry.space_group_name_H-M   'P 1'
#
loop_
_entity.id
_entity.type
_entity.pdbx_description
1 polymer ?
#
loop_
_entity_poly.entity_id
_entity_poly.type
_entity_poly.pdbx_seq_one_letter_code
_entity_poly.pdbx_strand_id
1 'polypeptide(L)' 'MRSSYLVCYDIADDKRLRQVFKTMRNYGDHLQYSIFECQF' A
#
# COMPACT_ATOMS: atom_id res chain seq x y z
N MET A 1 -1.26 18.40 -12.61
CA MET A 1 -0.54 18.25 -11.33
C MET A 1 -0.85 16.85 -10.83
N ARG A 2 0.14 15.95 -10.72
CA ARG A 2 -0.10 14.60 -10.20
C ARG A 2 -0.26 14.69 -8.68
N SER A 3 -1.28 14.02 -8.15
CA SER A 3 -1.50 13.94 -6.71
C SER A 3 -0.81 12.69 -6.19
N SER A 4 0.11 12.86 -5.23
CA SER A 4 0.72 11.72 -4.53
C SER A 4 -0.01 11.50 -3.21
N TYR A 5 -0.33 10.24 -2.92
CA TYR A 5 -0.99 9.81 -1.70
C TYR A 5 -0.11 8.82 -0.97
N LEU A 6 0.11 9.06 0.32
CA LEU A 6 0.76 8.10 1.20
C LEU A 6 -0.30 7.23 1.88
N VAL A 7 -0.27 5.93 1.62
CA VAL A 7 -1.23 4.95 2.15
C VAL A 7 -0.54 4.10 3.20
N CYS A 8 -1.01 4.20 4.45
CA CYS A 8 -0.54 3.42 5.58
C CYS A 8 -1.63 2.47 6.07
N TYR A 9 -1.29 1.22 6.37
CA TYR A 9 -2.24 0.25 6.93
C TYR A 9 -1.64 -0.53 8.11
N ASP A 10 -2.47 -0.78 9.13
CA ASP A 10 -2.12 -1.64 10.26
C ASP A 10 -3.05 -2.85 10.26
N ILE A 11 -2.51 -4.04 9.95
CA ILE A 11 -3.27 -5.26 9.73
C ILE A 11 -2.62 -6.40 10.51
N ALA A 12 -3.30 -6.84 11.56
CA ALA A 12 -2.83 -7.95 12.40
C ALA A 12 -3.02 -9.35 11.78
N ASP A 13 -4.01 -9.53 10.89
CA ASP A 13 -4.23 -10.82 10.24
C ASP A 13 -3.27 -11.03 9.05
N ASP A 14 -2.37 -11.99 9.16
CA ASP A 14 -1.34 -12.28 8.16
C ASP A 14 -1.89 -12.61 6.77
N LYS A 15 -3.07 -13.23 6.70
CA LYS A 15 -3.68 -13.59 5.41
C LYS A 15 -4.19 -12.35 4.71
N ARG A 16 -4.89 -11.46 5.43
CA ARG A 16 -5.39 -10.17 4.95
C ARG A 16 -4.23 -9.24 4.61
N LEU A 17 -3.19 -9.19 5.43
CA LEU A 17 -1.99 -8.39 5.15
C LEU A 17 -1.36 -8.77 3.81
N ARG A 18 -1.16 -10.07 3.57
CA ARG A 18 -0.64 -10.56 2.29
C ARG A 18 -1.55 -10.24 1.10
N GLN A 19 -2.86 -10.25 1.29
CA GLN A 19 -3.82 -9.87 0.24
C GLN A 19 -3.76 -8.37 -0.06
N VAL A 20 -3.77 -7.51 0.96
CA VAL A 20 -3.68 -6.06 0.82
C VAL A 20 -2.35 -5.66 0.18
N PHE A 21 -1.23 -6.23 0.64
CA PHE A 21 0.08 -5.97 0.04
C PHE A 21 0.09 -6.30 -1.47
N LYS A 22 -0.45 -7.46 -1.87
CA LYS A 22 -0.57 -7.83 -3.30
C LYS A 22 -1.44 -6.85 -4.08
N THR A 23 -2.55 -6.40 -3.50
CA THR A 23 -3.42 -5.40 -4.13
C THR A 23 -2.69 -4.07 -4.31
N MET A 24 -2.03 -3.56 -3.27
CA MET A 24 -1.36 -2.25 -3.28
C MET A 24 -0.22 -2.17 -4.29
N ARG A 25 0.45 -3.29 -4.60
CA ARG A 25 1.48 -3.37 -5.67
C ARG A 25 0.97 -3.01 -7.06
N ASN A 26 -0.35 -3.02 -7.29
CA ASN A 26 -0.96 -2.58 -8.55
C ASN A 26 -1.30 -1.08 -8.57
N TYR A 27 -1.26 -0.39 -7.42
CA TYR A 27 -1.70 1.00 -7.26
C TYR A 27 -0.58 1.97 -6.90
N GLY A 28 0.58 1.49 -6.45
CA GLY A 28 1.68 2.36 -6.03
C GLY A 28 2.97 1.65 -5.70
N ASP A 29 3.96 2.45 -5.35
CA ASP A 29 5.31 2.02 -4.97
C ASP A 29 5.36 1.64 -3.48
N HIS A 30 5.97 0.49 -3.18
CA HIS A 30 6.13 0.01 -1.81
C HIS A 30 7.34 0.69 -1.16
N LEU A 31 7.10 1.52 -0.14
CA LEU A 31 8.13 2.26 0.57
C LEU A 31 8.62 1.53 1.82
N GLN A 32 7.69 1.00 2.61
CA GLN A 32 7.95 0.25 3.85
C GLN A 32 6.86 -0.80 4.02
N TYR A 33 7.09 -1.81 4.86
CA TYR A 33 6.20 -2.95 5.12
C TYR A 33 4.68 -2.66 5.06
N SER A 34 4.27 -1.54 5.64
CA SER A 34 2.87 -1.11 5.76
C SER A 34 2.58 0.24 5.08
N ILE A 35 3.45 0.69 4.17
CA ILE A 35 3.42 2.03 3.58
C ILE A 35 3.63 1.97 2.07
N PHE A 36 2.71 2.58 1.32
CA PHE A 36 2.77 2.75 -0.13
C PHE A 36 2.63 4.22 -0.54
N GLU A 37 3.30 4.59 -1.63
CA GLU A 37 3.06 5.85 -2.33
C GLU A 37 2.29 5.60 -3.63
N CYS A 38 1.11 6.21 -3.80
CA CYS A 38 0.26 6.07 -4.97
C CYS A 38 0.16 7.41 -5.72
N GLN A 39 0.37 7.39 -7.04
CA GLN A 39 0.30 8.58 -7.89
C GLN A 39 -0.95 8.54 -8.80
N PHE A 40 -1.74 9.62 -8.79
CA PHE A 40 -2.94 9.80 -9.64
C PHE A 40 -2.87 11.09 -10.46
#